data_AF-A0A3D1AII7-F1
#
_entry.id   AF-A0A3D1AII7-F1
#
_cell.length_a   1.000
_cell.length_b   1.000
_cell.length_c   1.000
_cell.angle_alpha   90.00
_cell.angle_beta   90.00
_cell.angle_gamma   90.00
#
_symmetry.space_group_name_H-M   'P 1'
#
loop_
_entity.id
_entity.type
_entity.pdbx_description
1 polymer ?
#
loop_
_entity_poly.entity_id
_entity_poly.type
_entity_poly.pdbx_seq_one_letter_code
_entity_poly.pdbx_strand_id
1 'polypeptide(L)'
;MQTIRIGRHTIGEEMPTYIVAEIGINHNGDETLAAQLITEAAKAGVDAVKFQKRDLPSLYPQELLDSPEKSEQAFQYMIPLLKEVELPEASYPRLKKQCEALGLDFLCTPFDLKSANFLNDLGVSAFKIASADLTNLDLLEHVAAFGKPLIVSTGMSLWEEIETAVAFLRKQPAPFALLHCRSVYPVWPRDVNLRMINKLKKFDCPVGYSGHEMGLVISLAAASMGAAIIEKHLTLDRKMKGPDHKISLEPYEFKRLVRDIRITDQAVGKSKRVLLRGEILNRELFGKSLLAAQDIPAGSIINREMVVVRGPGKGLSPQKLPQLLGATTRRKIDVGDFFLVCDLPGEFLPESSLANLSFKSDWGLIARFTDGPAMLAHHPKAIEFHLAEKDFQLPHEINEAHDCRLIVHAPEYIGDKLHDLASGSEEIRRKSVAQTLQSLAITRELTPYFQGQPKLITHPGAMSLNTKLNPETLAVALARSVREIKAAIGDDVEFLLENLPPYPWYFGGQWKGNYFMAAEEIAAFCDQEGIKLCFDLSHAALYCNAKDTDLAEYIRLLRPYIRHIHFADAYGLDGEGMQIGEGDIDLDRIIPLFADYRGTWMPEIWRGHLDNGAGFITALQRLNKYEL
;
A
#
# COMPACT_ATOMS: atom_id res chain seq x y z
N MET A 1 -3.21 16.95 -9.49
CA MET A 1 -1.93 17.56 -9.89
C MET A 1 -1.29 16.72 -10.98
N GLN A 2 -0.58 17.30 -11.96
CA GLN A 2 0.16 16.48 -12.93
C GLN A 2 1.27 15.66 -12.25
N THR A 3 1.54 14.46 -12.76
CA THR A 3 2.67 13.63 -12.37
C THR A 3 3.74 13.66 -13.47
N ILE A 4 4.98 13.41 -13.10
CA ILE A 4 6.08 13.21 -14.06
C ILE A 4 6.75 11.86 -13.79
N ARG A 5 7.38 11.26 -14.81
CA ARG A 5 8.10 10.00 -14.67
C ARG A 5 9.60 10.23 -14.81
N ILE A 6 10.38 9.86 -13.80
CA ILE A 6 11.85 9.86 -13.85
C ILE A 6 12.31 8.43 -13.61
N GLY A 7 12.99 7.84 -14.59
CA GLY A 7 13.35 6.43 -14.58
C GLY A 7 12.12 5.53 -14.35
N ARG A 8 12.14 4.77 -13.25
CA ARG A 8 11.02 3.90 -12.83
C ARG A 8 10.02 4.58 -11.88
N HIS A 9 10.29 5.81 -11.45
CA HIS A 9 9.52 6.49 -10.42
C HIS A 9 8.48 7.44 -11.04
N THR A 10 7.26 7.37 -10.53
CA THR A 10 6.21 8.36 -10.79
C THR A 10 6.24 9.38 -9.65
N ILE A 11 6.45 10.65 -9.99
CA ILE A 11 6.61 11.75 -9.05
C ILE A 11 5.39 12.66 -9.12
N GLY A 12 4.80 12.95 -7.96
CA GLY A 12 3.67 13.86 -7.86
C GLY A 12 3.02 13.80 -6.48
N GLU A 13 1.83 14.38 -6.39
CA GLU A 13 1.02 14.31 -5.19
C GLU A 13 0.53 12.88 -4.93
N GLU A 14 0.42 12.50 -3.65
CA GLU A 14 0.09 11.13 -3.18
C GLU A 14 1.06 10.01 -3.61
N MET A 15 2.16 10.34 -4.28
CA MET A 15 3.26 9.41 -4.58
C MET A 15 4.33 9.47 -3.48
N PRO A 16 5.13 8.41 -3.29
CA PRO A 16 6.28 8.45 -2.39
C PRO A 16 7.22 9.61 -2.73
N THR A 17 7.79 10.24 -1.68
CA THR A 17 8.70 11.37 -1.87
C THR A 17 9.95 10.92 -2.63
N TYR A 18 10.29 11.56 -3.75
CA TYR A 18 11.49 11.27 -4.54
C TYR A 18 12.73 11.95 -3.93
N ILE A 19 13.68 11.18 -3.42
CA ILE A 19 14.83 11.68 -2.66
C ILE A 19 16.08 11.68 -3.53
N VAL A 20 16.70 12.85 -3.66
CA VAL A 20 17.92 13.07 -4.45
C VAL A 20 19.09 13.37 -3.50
N ALA A 21 20.10 12.51 -3.53
CA ALA A 21 21.40 12.79 -2.93
C ALA A 21 22.23 13.68 -3.88
N GLU A 22 22.34 14.95 -3.55
CA GLU A 22 23.21 15.87 -4.28
C GLU A 22 24.66 15.63 -3.88
N ILE A 23 25.42 15.02 -4.78
CA ILE A 23 26.88 14.92 -4.64
C ILE A 23 27.50 16.26 -5.01
N GLY A 24 26.96 16.95 -6.01
CA GLY A 24 27.44 18.26 -6.43
C GLY A 24 28.93 18.23 -6.77
N ILE A 25 29.74 18.99 -6.01
CA ILE A 25 31.20 19.02 -6.11
C ILE A 25 31.92 18.35 -4.92
N ASN A 26 31.20 17.69 -4.00
CA ASN A 26 31.79 17.06 -2.80
C ASN A 26 32.72 15.88 -3.09
N HIS A 27 32.81 15.45 -4.35
CA HIS A 27 33.83 14.49 -4.81
C HIS A 27 35.22 15.13 -4.96
N ASN A 28 35.35 16.46 -4.90
CA ASN A 28 36.63 17.18 -4.95
C ASN A 28 37.51 16.79 -6.16
N GLY A 29 36.90 16.59 -7.32
CA GLY A 29 37.61 16.13 -8.53
C GLY A 29 38.08 14.67 -8.53
N ASP A 30 37.80 13.89 -7.48
CA ASP A 30 38.19 12.49 -7.37
C ASP A 30 37.02 11.55 -7.69
N GLU A 31 37.17 10.77 -8.76
CA GLU A 31 36.19 9.76 -9.19
C GLU A 31 35.98 8.64 -8.14
N THR A 32 37.00 8.30 -7.37
CA THR A 32 36.90 7.30 -6.29
C THR A 32 36.00 7.82 -5.18
N LEU A 33 36.14 9.09 -4.80
CA LEU A 33 35.26 9.72 -3.82
C LEU A 33 33.82 9.82 -4.35
N ALA A 34 33.65 10.17 -5.63
CA ALA A 34 32.33 10.15 -6.27
C ALA A 34 31.67 8.76 -6.19
N ALA A 35 32.40 7.70 -6.51
CA ALA A 35 31.93 6.32 -6.45
C ALA A 35 31.58 5.87 -5.01
N GLN A 36 32.34 6.33 -4.00
CA GLN A 36 32.03 6.10 -2.59
C GLN A 36 30.74 6.81 -2.16
N LEU A 37 30.56 8.07 -2.56
CA LEU A 37 29.34 8.83 -2.28
C LEU A 37 28.10 8.17 -2.90
N ILE A 38 28.20 7.65 -4.13
CA ILE A 38 27.12 6.86 -4.77
C ILE A 38 26.77 5.64 -3.92
N THR A 39 27.79 4.93 -3.42
CA THR A 39 27.59 3.73 -2.60
C THR A 39 26.88 4.05 -1.28
N GLU A 40 27.27 5.14 -0.62
CA GLU A 40 26.62 5.58 0.62
C GLU A 40 25.19 6.11 0.39
N ALA A 41 24.94 6.80 -0.73
CA ALA A 41 23.60 7.18 -1.15
C ALA A 41 22.70 5.96 -1.37
N ALA A 42 23.19 4.93 -2.06
CA ALA A 42 22.45 3.69 -2.28
C ALA A 42 22.12 2.98 -0.95
N LYS A 43 23.08 2.90 -0.01
CA LYS A 43 22.85 2.34 1.33
C LYS A 43 21.83 3.12 2.16
N ALA A 44 21.69 4.42 1.90
CA ALA A 44 20.68 5.25 2.55
C ALA A 44 19.27 4.99 2.00
N GLY A 45 19.15 4.43 0.78
CA GLY A 45 17.87 4.14 0.12
C GLY A 45 17.26 5.32 -0.61
N VAL A 46 18.10 6.21 -1.16
CA VAL A 46 17.64 7.32 -2.01
C VAL A 46 17.18 6.81 -3.38
N ASP A 47 16.44 7.64 -4.11
CA ASP A 47 15.94 7.29 -5.44
C ASP A 47 16.92 7.72 -6.54
N ALA A 48 17.65 8.82 -6.31
CA ALA A 48 18.60 9.36 -7.28
C ALA A 48 19.87 9.90 -6.63
N VAL A 49 20.94 9.93 -7.41
CA VAL A 49 22.13 10.74 -7.14
C VAL A 49 22.28 11.82 -8.19
N LYS A 50 22.79 12.99 -7.77
CA LYS A 50 22.94 14.14 -8.65
C LYS A 50 24.36 14.70 -8.66
N PHE A 51 24.86 14.96 -9.87
CA PHE A 51 26.14 15.61 -10.13
C PHE A 51 25.96 16.97 -10.82
N GLN A 52 27.07 17.69 -11.02
CA GLN A 52 27.11 18.98 -11.71
C GLN A 52 28.13 18.90 -12.85
N LYS A 53 27.78 19.37 -14.06
CA LYS A 53 28.69 19.41 -15.21
C LYS A 53 28.80 20.83 -15.76
N ARG A 54 30.03 21.27 -15.98
CA ARG A 54 30.33 22.62 -16.48
C ARG A 54 31.39 22.59 -17.59
N ASP A 55 31.26 23.51 -18.53
CA ASP A 55 32.34 23.99 -19.39
C ASP A 55 32.64 25.44 -18.98
N LEU A 56 33.64 25.63 -18.13
CA LEU A 56 33.96 26.94 -17.55
C LEU A 56 34.18 28.04 -18.62
N PRO A 57 34.87 27.79 -19.76
CA PRO A 57 35.02 28.78 -20.83
C PRO A 57 33.71 29.23 -21.48
N SER A 58 32.67 28.39 -21.46
CA SER A 58 31.33 28.75 -21.96
C SER A 58 30.51 29.52 -20.91
N LEU A 59 30.87 29.42 -19.64
CA LEU A 59 30.12 30.00 -18.51
C LEU A 59 30.63 31.37 -18.08
N TYR A 60 31.95 31.54 -18.07
CA TYR A 60 32.60 32.71 -17.51
C TYR A 60 33.44 33.42 -18.57
N PRO A 61 33.51 34.76 -18.53
CA PRO A 61 34.45 35.50 -19.36
C PRO A 61 35.88 35.00 -19.19
N GLN A 62 36.62 34.91 -20.29
CA GLN A 62 38.00 34.39 -20.28
C GLN A 62 38.90 35.16 -19.31
N GLU A 63 38.75 36.49 -19.22
CA GLU A 63 39.50 37.33 -18.28
C GLU A 63 39.29 36.91 -16.82
N LEU A 64 38.07 36.53 -16.44
CA LEU A 64 37.76 36.06 -15.10
C LEU A 64 38.41 34.69 -14.81
N LEU A 65 38.48 33.83 -15.83
CA LEU A 65 39.15 32.53 -15.70
C LEU A 65 40.66 32.69 -15.58
N ASP A 66 41.27 33.62 -16.32
CA ASP A 66 42.72 33.79 -16.37
C ASP A 66 43.28 34.58 -15.17
N SER A 67 42.50 35.50 -14.60
CA SER A 67 42.92 36.34 -13.47
C SER A 67 41.83 36.51 -12.40
N PRO A 68 41.35 35.41 -11.78
CA PRO A 68 40.28 35.48 -10.79
C PRO A 68 40.66 36.34 -9.58
N GLU A 69 41.95 36.46 -9.23
CA GLU A 69 42.46 37.30 -8.14
C GLU A 69 42.17 38.81 -8.31
N LYS A 70 41.88 39.25 -9.54
CA LYS A 70 41.52 40.65 -9.85
C LYS A 70 40.02 40.93 -9.72
N SER A 71 39.21 39.89 -9.52
CA SER A 71 37.76 39.99 -9.41
C SER A 71 37.28 40.03 -7.95
N GLU A 72 35.97 40.04 -7.72
CA GLU A 72 35.39 40.02 -6.37
C GLU A 72 35.82 38.78 -5.57
N GLN A 73 35.93 38.91 -4.26
CA GLN A 73 36.46 37.87 -3.35
C GLN A 73 35.79 36.50 -3.54
N ALA A 74 34.49 36.47 -3.85
CA ALA A 74 33.76 35.23 -4.10
C ALA A 74 34.33 34.47 -5.31
N PHE A 75 34.64 35.17 -6.39
CA PHE A 75 35.21 34.58 -7.60
C PHE A 75 36.68 34.20 -7.43
N GLN A 76 37.45 34.97 -6.64
CA GLN A 76 38.84 34.64 -6.27
C GLN A 76 38.94 33.24 -5.65
N TYR A 77 37.93 32.85 -4.86
CA TYR A 77 37.85 31.53 -4.24
C TYR A 77 37.20 30.48 -5.14
N MET A 78 36.06 30.81 -5.75
CA MET A 78 35.24 29.83 -6.48
C MET A 78 35.84 29.39 -7.81
N ILE A 79 36.41 30.30 -8.61
CA ILE A 79 36.93 29.94 -9.93
C ILE A 79 38.08 28.92 -9.86
N PRO A 80 39.11 29.08 -8.99
CA PRO A 80 40.14 28.06 -8.84
C PRO A 80 39.58 26.71 -8.35
N LEU A 81 38.64 26.73 -7.40
CA LEU A 81 38.01 25.52 -6.89
C LEU A 81 37.25 24.77 -8.00
N LEU A 82 36.45 25.47 -8.80
CA LEU A 82 35.69 24.85 -9.90
C LEU A 82 36.61 24.22 -10.94
N LYS A 83 37.77 24.83 -11.23
CA LYS A 83 38.80 24.24 -12.10
C LYS A 83 39.40 22.96 -11.52
N GLU A 84 39.61 22.91 -10.21
CA GLU A 84 40.19 21.77 -9.50
C GLU A 84 39.23 20.58 -9.40
N VAL A 85 37.93 20.85 -9.20
CA VAL A 85 36.95 19.82 -8.85
C VAL A 85 36.15 19.26 -10.02
N GLU A 86 36.23 19.84 -11.22
CA GLU A 86 35.47 19.36 -12.39
C GLU A 86 35.96 17.95 -12.81
N LEU A 87 35.05 16.97 -12.80
CA LEU A 87 35.38 15.61 -13.23
C LEU A 87 35.60 15.53 -14.74
N PRO A 88 36.56 14.69 -15.21
CA PRO A 88 36.69 14.38 -16.63
C PRO A 88 35.41 13.76 -17.19
N GLU A 89 35.05 14.08 -18.43
CA GLU A 89 33.88 13.52 -19.12
C GLU A 89 33.88 11.98 -19.12
N ALA A 90 35.06 11.36 -19.23
CA ALA A 90 35.22 9.91 -19.19
C ALA A 90 34.76 9.25 -17.88
N SER A 91 34.66 10.00 -16.77
CA SER A 91 34.20 9.49 -15.47
C SER A 91 32.70 9.30 -15.42
N TYR A 92 31.92 10.14 -16.09
CA TYR A 92 30.45 10.14 -16.01
C TYR A 92 29.80 8.83 -16.48
N PRO A 93 30.19 8.21 -17.62
CA PRO A 93 29.67 6.91 -18.02
C PRO A 93 29.89 5.80 -16.98
N ARG A 94 31.03 5.82 -16.27
CA ARG A 94 31.34 4.84 -15.22
C ARG A 94 30.49 5.06 -13.98
N LEU A 95 30.37 6.31 -13.53
CA LEU A 95 29.54 6.69 -12.39
C LEU A 95 28.06 6.40 -12.66
N LYS A 96 27.55 6.71 -13.87
CA LYS A 96 26.18 6.38 -14.28
C LYS A 96 25.93 4.87 -14.24
N LYS A 97 26.83 4.07 -14.80
CA LYS A 97 26.72 2.60 -14.78
C LYS A 97 26.69 2.05 -13.35
N GLN A 98 27.46 2.63 -12.43
CA GLN A 98 27.42 2.25 -11.01
C GLN A 98 26.06 2.57 -10.38
N CYS A 99 25.46 3.72 -10.69
CA CYS A 99 24.13 4.09 -10.20
C CYS A 99 23.06 3.11 -10.70
N GLU A 100 23.07 2.78 -11.99
CA GLU A 100 22.15 1.81 -12.60
C GLU A 100 22.28 0.42 -11.96
N ALA A 101 23.51 -0.04 -11.73
CA ALA A 101 23.77 -1.32 -11.06
C ALA A 101 23.25 -1.36 -9.62
N LEU A 102 23.13 -0.20 -8.97
CA LEU A 102 22.57 -0.05 -7.62
C LEU A 102 21.09 0.33 -7.62
N GLY A 103 20.44 0.40 -8.80
CA GLY A 103 19.02 0.76 -8.93
C GLY A 103 18.71 2.22 -8.64
N LEU A 104 19.69 3.11 -8.82
CA LEU A 104 19.58 4.56 -8.63
C LEU A 104 19.44 5.28 -9.98
N ASP A 105 18.60 6.32 -10.02
CA ASP A 105 18.61 7.27 -11.13
C ASP A 105 19.88 8.13 -11.10
N PHE A 106 20.46 8.36 -12.29
CA PHE A 106 21.59 9.27 -12.46
C PHE A 106 21.09 10.61 -13.02
N LEU A 107 21.19 11.65 -12.19
CA LEU A 107 20.83 13.02 -12.54
C LEU A 107 22.09 13.88 -12.65
N CYS A 108 22.03 14.92 -13.47
CA CYS A 108 23.09 15.90 -13.53
C CYS A 108 22.55 17.28 -13.90
N THR A 109 23.18 18.32 -13.34
CA THR A 109 22.90 19.72 -13.64
C THR A 109 23.88 20.21 -14.71
N PRO A 110 23.44 20.46 -15.96
CA PRO A 110 24.22 21.25 -16.91
C PRO A 110 24.13 22.73 -16.52
N PHE A 111 25.26 23.42 -16.54
CA PHE A 111 25.29 24.89 -16.39
C PHE A 111 25.36 25.61 -17.74
N ASP A 112 25.69 24.90 -18.83
CA ASP A 112 25.89 25.47 -20.16
C ASP A 112 25.43 24.50 -21.27
N LEU A 113 25.35 24.99 -22.51
CA LEU A 113 24.88 24.21 -23.66
C LEU A 113 25.78 23.01 -24.01
N LYS A 114 27.11 23.11 -23.82
CA LYS A 114 28.01 21.99 -24.11
C LYS A 114 27.79 20.87 -23.10
N SER A 115 27.73 21.24 -21.82
CA SER A 115 27.40 20.32 -20.74
C SER A 115 26.02 19.68 -20.94
N ALA A 116 25.02 20.45 -21.39
CA ALA A 116 23.69 19.92 -21.70
C ALA A 116 23.71 18.87 -22.82
N ASN A 117 24.43 19.13 -23.92
CA ASN A 117 24.61 18.17 -25.02
C ASN A 117 25.30 16.89 -24.55
N PHE A 118 26.40 17.02 -23.82
CA PHE A 118 27.13 15.88 -23.25
C PHE A 118 26.21 15.00 -22.38
N LEU A 119 25.40 15.61 -21.52
CA LEU A 119 24.48 14.88 -20.64
C LEU A 119 23.29 14.25 -21.40
N ASN A 120 22.85 14.86 -22.50
CA ASN A 120 21.86 14.24 -23.38
C ASN A 120 22.41 12.96 -23.98
N ASP A 121 23.61 13.01 -24.55
CA ASP A 121 24.32 11.88 -25.16
C ASP A 121 24.62 10.78 -24.14
N LEU A 122 24.98 11.17 -22.90
CA LEU A 122 25.19 10.25 -21.78
C LEU A 122 23.90 9.50 -21.37
N GLY A 123 22.72 10.06 -21.67
CA GLY A 123 21.46 9.41 -21.38
C GLY A 123 20.97 9.58 -19.93
N VAL A 124 21.11 10.77 -19.32
CA VAL A 124 20.59 11.04 -17.95
C VAL A 124 19.07 10.78 -17.83
N SER A 125 18.59 10.38 -16.65
CA SER A 125 17.16 10.08 -16.40
C SER A 125 16.28 11.33 -16.43
N ALA A 126 16.81 12.46 -15.96
CA ALA A 126 16.19 13.77 -16.00
C ALA A 126 17.27 14.85 -15.89
N PHE A 127 16.95 16.07 -16.33
CA PHE A 127 17.84 17.22 -16.18
C PHE A 127 17.46 18.02 -14.93
N LYS A 128 18.46 18.36 -14.11
CA LYS A 128 18.27 19.35 -13.05
C LYS A 128 18.68 20.72 -13.57
N ILE A 129 17.81 21.72 -13.46
CA ILE A 129 18.15 23.11 -13.73
C ILE A 129 18.49 23.82 -12.42
N ALA A 130 19.67 24.46 -12.36
CA ALA A 130 20.10 25.22 -11.20
C ALA A 130 19.24 26.47 -10.99
N SER A 131 19.16 26.96 -9.76
CA SER A 131 18.48 28.23 -9.44
C SER A 131 19.02 29.41 -10.26
N ALA A 132 20.32 29.40 -10.62
CA ALA A 132 20.95 30.45 -11.43
C ALA A 132 20.41 30.49 -12.88
N ASP A 133 19.90 29.36 -13.36
CA ASP A 133 19.51 29.15 -14.75
C ASP A 133 17.99 29.18 -14.95
N LEU A 134 17.21 29.52 -13.92
CA LEU A 134 15.75 29.67 -14.06
C LEU A 134 15.39 30.73 -15.10
N THR A 135 16.15 31.82 -15.14
CA THR A 135 15.94 32.95 -16.07
C THR A 135 16.65 32.77 -17.40
N ASN A 136 17.47 31.72 -17.54
CA ASN A 136 18.22 31.40 -18.75
C ASN A 136 17.32 30.63 -19.74
N LEU A 137 16.42 31.36 -20.40
CA LEU A 137 15.43 30.75 -21.30
C LEU A 137 16.06 29.98 -22.45
N ASP A 138 17.24 30.40 -22.94
CA ASP A 138 17.97 29.71 -24.02
C ASP A 138 18.42 28.31 -23.56
N LEU A 139 18.98 28.20 -22.36
CA LEU A 139 19.34 26.89 -21.78
C LEU A 139 18.09 26.04 -21.50
N LEU A 140 17.02 26.64 -20.98
CA LEU A 140 15.76 25.94 -20.74
C LEU A 140 15.16 25.39 -22.04
N GLU A 141 15.15 26.19 -23.12
CA GLU A 141 14.69 25.75 -24.43
C GLU A 141 15.48 24.55 -24.93
N HIS A 142 16.81 24.68 -24.90
CA HIS A 142 17.73 23.67 -25.39
C HIS A 142 17.58 22.34 -24.65
N VAL A 143 17.52 22.39 -23.31
CA VAL A 143 17.37 21.19 -22.49
C VAL A 143 15.96 20.58 -22.65
N ALA A 144 14.93 21.41 -22.72
CA ALA A 144 13.56 20.93 -22.86
C ALA A 144 13.30 20.28 -24.23
N ALA A 145 14.01 20.71 -25.28
CA ALA A 145 13.93 20.11 -26.61
C ALA A 145 14.38 18.63 -26.65
N PHE A 146 15.19 18.18 -25.68
CA PHE A 146 15.55 16.77 -25.54
C PHE A 146 14.39 15.87 -25.10
N GLY A 147 13.27 16.44 -24.64
CA GLY A 147 12.05 15.71 -24.26
C GLY A 147 12.13 14.94 -22.94
N LYS A 148 13.22 15.09 -22.18
CA LYS A 148 13.39 14.47 -20.86
C LYS A 148 12.83 15.36 -19.75
N PRO A 149 12.35 14.79 -18.62
CA PRO A 149 11.84 15.58 -17.51
C PRO A 149 12.86 16.58 -16.96
N LEU A 150 12.39 17.75 -16.53
CA LEU A 150 13.19 18.78 -15.86
C LEU A 150 12.84 18.90 -14.38
N ILE A 151 13.86 19.06 -13.53
CA ILE A 151 13.71 19.44 -12.12
C ILE A 151 14.31 20.84 -11.94
N VAL A 152 13.47 21.85 -11.81
CA VAL A 152 13.88 23.27 -11.89
C VAL A 152 13.85 23.92 -10.51
N SER A 153 15.00 24.38 -10.00
CA SER A 153 15.02 25.10 -8.71
C SER A 153 14.65 26.57 -8.90
N THR A 154 13.94 27.13 -7.92
CA THR A 154 13.43 28.51 -7.97
C THR A 154 14.14 29.46 -7.00
N GLY A 155 15.35 29.12 -6.55
CA GLY A 155 16.12 30.01 -5.68
C GLY A 155 16.63 31.23 -6.45
N MET A 156 16.95 32.31 -5.75
CA MET A 156 17.45 33.58 -6.33
C MET A 156 16.46 34.32 -7.24
N SER A 157 15.23 33.84 -7.38
CA SER A 157 14.24 34.41 -8.31
C SER A 157 13.10 35.13 -7.60
N LEU A 158 12.63 36.20 -8.23
CA LEU A 158 11.38 36.86 -7.92
C LEU A 158 10.19 35.99 -8.37
N TRP A 159 9.01 36.32 -7.88
CA TRP A 159 7.80 35.56 -8.21
C TRP A 159 7.43 35.66 -9.70
N GLU A 160 7.60 36.84 -10.28
CA GLU A 160 7.33 37.15 -11.68
C GLU A 160 8.28 36.40 -12.62
N GLU A 161 9.53 36.19 -12.20
CA GLU A 161 10.51 35.40 -12.95
C GLU A 161 10.14 33.91 -12.95
N ILE A 162 9.66 33.39 -11.81
CA ILE A 162 9.13 32.03 -11.72
C ILE A 162 7.91 31.87 -12.63
N GLU A 163 6.97 32.84 -12.62
CA GLU A 163 5.81 32.82 -13.50
C GLU A 163 6.19 32.84 -14.97
N THR A 164 7.21 33.63 -15.33
CA THR A 164 7.74 33.71 -16.70
C THR A 164 8.36 32.38 -17.13
N ALA A 165 9.22 31.79 -16.31
CA ALA A 165 9.87 30.51 -16.59
C ALA A 165 8.83 29.37 -16.70
N VAL A 166 7.83 29.32 -15.83
CA VAL A 166 6.75 28.33 -15.90
C VAL A 166 5.90 28.52 -17.17
N ALA A 167 5.55 29.75 -17.53
CA ALA A 167 4.79 30.04 -18.74
C ALA A 167 5.58 29.66 -20.01
N PHE A 168 6.90 29.78 -19.96
CA PHE A 168 7.80 29.33 -21.01
C PHE A 168 7.85 27.79 -21.09
N LEU A 169 8.16 27.11 -19.98
CA LEU A 169 8.28 25.65 -19.92
C LEU A 169 7.00 24.91 -20.31
N ARG A 170 5.82 25.47 -20.01
CA ARG A 170 4.53 24.89 -20.45
C ARG A 170 4.36 24.83 -21.97
N LYS A 171 5.12 25.60 -22.73
CA LYS A 171 5.11 25.56 -24.20
C LYS A 171 6.13 24.58 -24.76
N GLN A 172 6.98 24.01 -23.90
CA GLN A 172 8.01 23.06 -24.27
C GLN A 172 7.50 21.61 -24.17
N PRO A 173 8.09 20.66 -24.89
CA PRO A 173 7.61 19.27 -24.91
C PRO A 173 7.93 18.50 -23.62
N ALA A 174 8.92 18.95 -22.84
CA ALA A 174 9.39 18.26 -21.66
C ALA A 174 8.53 18.58 -20.42
N PRO A 175 8.12 17.56 -19.64
CA PRO A 175 7.45 17.78 -18.37
C PRO A 175 8.44 18.33 -17.33
N PHE A 176 7.96 19.08 -16.33
CA PHE A 176 8.84 19.66 -15.32
C PHE A 176 8.26 19.57 -13.90
N ALA A 177 9.16 19.62 -12.92
CA ALA A 177 8.89 19.84 -11.51
C ALA A 177 9.60 21.09 -11.01
N LEU A 178 9.06 21.75 -9.98
CA LEU A 178 9.64 22.93 -9.36
C LEU A 178 10.18 22.61 -7.97
N LEU A 179 11.38 23.06 -7.63
CA LEU A 179 11.90 22.97 -6.27
C LEU A 179 11.93 24.34 -5.61
N HIS A 180 11.21 24.47 -4.49
CA HIS A 180 11.45 25.57 -3.59
C HIS A 180 12.89 25.50 -3.06
N CYS A 181 13.59 26.63 -3.11
CA CYS A 181 15.00 26.70 -2.76
C CYS A 181 15.36 28.08 -2.22
N ARG A 182 16.28 28.12 -1.26
CA ARG A 182 16.99 29.34 -0.87
C ARG A 182 18.47 29.09 -1.14
N SER A 183 19.04 29.76 -2.14
CA SER A 183 20.44 29.58 -2.55
C SER A 183 21.40 30.34 -1.61
N VAL A 184 21.34 29.99 -0.33
CA VAL A 184 22.20 30.52 0.75
C VAL A 184 22.77 29.31 1.49
N TYR A 185 24.08 29.30 1.71
CA TYR A 185 24.82 28.09 2.13
C TYR A 185 25.63 28.39 3.41
N PRO A 186 25.11 28.10 4.63
CA PRO A 186 23.78 27.55 4.93
C PRO A 186 22.67 28.60 5.00
N VAL A 187 21.43 28.19 4.70
CA VAL A 187 20.24 28.98 5.00
C VAL A 187 19.79 28.73 6.45
N TRP A 188 19.53 29.80 7.19
CA TRP A 188 18.98 29.70 8.55
C TRP A 188 17.50 29.29 8.51
N PRO A 189 17.00 28.50 9.48
CA PRO A 189 15.61 28.02 9.48
C PRO A 189 14.54 29.11 9.28
N ARG A 190 14.75 30.30 9.87
CA ARG A 190 13.83 31.45 9.73
C ARG A 190 13.71 31.97 8.30
N ASP A 191 14.72 31.73 7.47
CA ASP A 191 14.84 32.27 6.10
C ASP A 191 14.46 31.24 5.03
N VAL A 192 14.13 29.99 5.43
CA VAL A 192 13.77 28.89 4.52
C VAL A 192 12.44 29.16 3.82
N ASN A 193 11.41 29.59 4.55
CA ASN A 193 10.06 29.85 4.03
C ASN A 193 9.38 28.64 3.33
N LEU A 194 9.22 27.51 4.04
CA LEU A 194 8.60 26.28 3.49
C LEU A 194 7.16 26.45 2.96
N ARG A 195 6.43 27.50 3.38
CA ARG A 195 5.09 27.80 2.83
C ARG A 195 5.11 28.07 1.32
N MET A 196 6.27 28.39 0.75
CA MET A 196 6.44 28.56 -0.69
C MET A 196 6.14 27.27 -1.48
N ILE A 197 6.37 26.09 -0.89
CA ILE A 197 6.00 24.80 -1.51
C ILE A 197 4.51 24.81 -1.90
N ASN A 198 3.63 25.18 -0.96
CA ASN A 198 2.19 25.28 -1.23
C ASN A 198 1.85 26.37 -2.24
N LYS A 199 2.59 27.49 -2.27
CA LYS A 199 2.37 28.55 -3.24
C LYS A 199 2.73 28.10 -4.66
N LEU A 200 3.83 27.35 -4.82
CA LEU A 200 4.26 26.79 -6.10
C LEU A 200 3.28 25.74 -6.63
N LYS A 201 2.54 25.04 -5.76
CA LYS A 201 1.53 24.05 -6.18
C LYS A 201 0.45 24.63 -7.12
N LYS A 202 0.25 25.96 -7.13
CA LYS A 202 -0.67 26.63 -8.07
C LYS A 202 -0.32 26.38 -9.55
N PHE A 203 0.91 25.97 -9.84
CA PHE A 203 1.39 25.74 -11.21
C PHE A 203 1.04 24.34 -11.74
N ASP A 204 0.33 23.51 -10.96
CA ASP A 204 -0.18 22.18 -11.35
C ASP A 204 0.91 21.20 -11.86
N CYS A 205 2.11 21.34 -11.32
CA CYS A 205 3.24 20.42 -11.55
C CYS A 205 3.74 19.87 -10.21
N PRO A 206 4.49 18.75 -10.19
CA PRO A 206 5.12 18.30 -8.96
C PRO A 206 6.00 19.41 -8.37
N VAL A 207 5.88 19.61 -7.06
CA VAL A 207 6.66 20.60 -6.31
C VAL A 207 7.47 19.90 -5.25
N GLY A 208 8.76 20.20 -5.17
CA GLY A 208 9.67 19.70 -4.16
C GLY A 208 10.41 20.79 -3.40
N TYR A 209 11.46 20.38 -2.71
CA TYR A 209 12.34 21.23 -1.92
C TYR A 209 13.81 20.86 -2.14
N SER A 210 14.63 21.87 -2.38
CA SER A 210 16.09 21.77 -2.46
C SER A 210 16.70 22.47 -1.24
N GLY A 211 17.27 21.68 -0.33
CA GLY A 211 17.64 22.13 1.01
C GLY A 211 19.12 22.45 1.19
N HIS A 212 19.45 23.70 1.55
CA HIS A 212 20.80 24.17 1.91
C HIS A 212 20.95 24.50 3.40
N GLU A 213 20.00 24.09 4.22
CA GLU A 213 20.01 24.25 5.67
C GLU A 213 20.91 23.22 6.35
N MET A 214 21.32 23.50 7.59
CA MET A 214 22.00 22.52 8.43
C MET A 214 21.01 21.48 8.98
N GLY A 215 21.43 20.21 8.99
CA GLY A 215 20.63 19.10 9.53
C GLY A 215 19.48 18.70 8.62
N LEU A 216 18.62 17.80 9.12
CA LEU A 216 17.61 17.09 8.33
C LEU A 216 16.16 17.53 8.59
N VAL A 217 15.91 18.26 9.69
CA VAL A 217 14.56 18.55 10.19
C VAL A 217 13.70 19.32 9.18
N ILE A 218 14.29 20.29 8.48
CA ILE A 218 13.56 21.12 7.52
C ILE A 218 13.24 20.34 6.25
N SER A 219 14.18 19.52 5.76
CA SER A 219 13.94 18.60 4.63
C SER A 219 12.82 17.60 4.94
N LEU A 220 12.79 17.04 6.16
CA LEU A 220 11.70 16.19 6.63
C LEU A 220 10.36 16.96 6.68
N ALA A 221 10.35 18.16 7.27
CA ALA A 221 9.15 18.99 7.34
C ALA A 221 8.63 19.37 5.94
N ALA A 222 9.52 19.64 4.99
CA ALA A 222 9.17 19.90 3.60
C ALA A 222 8.45 18.70 2.97
N ALA A 223 8.97 17.48 3.17
CA ALA A 223 8.33 16.25 2.70
C ALA A 223 6.92 16.10 3.29
N SER A 224 6.77 16.30 4.61
CA SER A 224 5.46 16.25 5.29
C SER A 224 4.48 17.33 4.82
N MET A 225 4.96 18.44 4.27
CA MET A 225 4.13 19.49 3.65
C MET A 225 3.74 19.15 2.20
N GLY A 226 4.06 17.95 1.73
CA GLY A 226 3.75 17.45 0.41
C GLY A 226 4.72 17.93 -0.67
N ALA A 227 6.00 18.08 -0.33
CA ALA A 227 7.07 18.19 -1.32
C ALA A 227 7.31 16.81 -1.95
N ALA A 228 7.02 16.67 -3.23
CA ALA A 228 7.16 15.42 -3.98
C ALA A 228 8.62 15.05 -4.28
N ILE A 229 9.54 16.01 -4.19
CA ILE A 229 11.00 15.80 -4.36
C ILE A 229 11.73 16.44 -3.18
N ILE A 230 12.70 15.75 -2.60
CA ILE A 230 13.64 16.30 -1.61
C ILE A 230 15.06 16.15 -2.16
N GLU A 231 15.74 17.28 -2.38
CA GLU A 231 17.14 17.33 -2.76
C GLU A 231 17.99 17.82 -1.58
N LYS A 232 19.00 17.03 -1.20
CA LYS A 232 19.90 17.35 -0.10
C LYS A 232 21.34 16.95 -0.42
N HIS A 233 22.31 17.78 -0.04
CA HIS A 233 23.72 17.48 -0.26
C HIS A 233 24.21 16.33 0.65
N LEU A 234 25.01 15.43 0.09
CA LEU A 234 25.67 14.32 0.78
C LEU A 234 27.19 14.53 0.79
N THR A 235 27.82 14.28 1.94
CA THR A 235 29.27 14.25 2.10
C THR A 235 29.70 12.98 2.84
N LEU A 236 30.96 12.56 2.70
CA LEU A 236 31.57 11.54 3.55
C LEU A 236 32.01 12.13 4.91
N ASP A 237 32.50 13.36 4.90
CA ASP A 237 32.94 14.11 6.09
C ASP A 237 32.73 15.61 5.86
N ARG A 238 32.12 16.31 6.82
CA ARG A 238 31.89 17.77 6.75
C ARG A 238 33.18 18.60 6.83
N LYS A 239 34.30 18.01 7.24
CA LYS A 239 35.60 18.67 7.40
C LYS A 239 36.41 18.73 6.10
N MET A 240 35.98 18.03 5.05
CA MET A 240 36.66 18.06 3.75
C MET A 240 36.65 19.47 3.14
N LYS A 241 37.64 19.75 2.28
CA LYS A 241 37.80 21.05 1.59
C LYS A 241 36.66 21.23 0.58
N GLY A 242 35.91 22.31 0.70
CA GLY A 242 34.86 22.70 -0.25
C GLY A 242 33.72 23.46 0.45
N PRO A 243 32.95 24.26 -0.29
CA PRO A 243 31.91 25.11 0.28
C PRO A 243 30.72 24.29 0.81
N ASP A 244 30.38 23.20 0.11
CA ASP A 244 29.14 22.47 0.36
C ASP A 244 29.26 21.39 1.44
N HIS A 245 30.48 20.92 1.75
CA HIS A 245 30.69 19.89 2.78
C HIS A 245 30.07 20.28 4.13
N LYS A 246 30.15 21.55 4.52
CA LYS A 246 29.63 22.04 5.81
C LYS A 246 28.11 21.87 5.94
N ILE A 247 27.37 22.09 4.86
CA ILE A 247 25.90 22.02 4.84
C ILE A 247 25.36 20.62 4.55
N SER A 248 26.23 19.74 4.03
CA SER A 248 25.89 18.40 3.61
C SER A 248 25.56 17.51 4.81
N LEU A 249 24.76 16.48 4.58
CA LEU A 249 24.55 15.39 5.54
C LEU A 249 25.65 14.34 5.37
N GLU A 250 26.11 13.77 6.46
CA GLU A 250 26.96 12.57 6.44
C GLU A 250 26.10 11.30 6.25
N PRO A 251 26.69 10.14 5.87
CA PRO A 251 25.91 8.97 5.45
C PRO A 251 24.87 8.49 6.46
N TYR A 252 25.19 8.53 7.76
CA TYR A 252 24.25 8.12 8.81
C TYR A 252 23.08 9.12 8.98
N GLU A 253 23.32 10.42 8.80
CA GLU A 253 22.28 11.45 8.85
C GLU A 253 21.39 11.37 7.62
N PHE A 254 21.98 11.12 6.45
CA PHE A 254 21.23 10.94 5.21
C PHE A 254 20.32 9.72 5.28
N LYS A 255 20.83 8.58 5.79
CA LYS A 255 20.02 7.38 6.04
C LYS A 255 18.87 7.64 7.01
N ARG A 256 19.09 8.47 8.05
CA ARG A 256 18.02 8.88 8.97
C ARG A 256 16.97 9.74 8.28
N LEU A 257 17.39 10.70 7.45
CA LEU A 257 16.46 11.51 6.65
C LEU A 257 15.57 10.64 5.76
N VAL A 258 16.16 9.70 5.01
CA VAL A 258 15.41 8.78 4.14
C VAL A 258 14.41 7.95 4.96
N ARG A 259 14.88 7.32 6.05
CA ARG A 259 14.02 6.54 6.94
C ARG A 259 12.83 7.37 7.44
N ASP A 260 13.08 8.57 7.93
CA ASP A 260 12.06 9.42 8.55
C ASP A 260 11.06 9.95 7.50
N ILE A 261 11.52 10.26 6.28
CA ILE A 261 10.64 10.58 5.15
C ILE A 261 9.76 9.37 4.82
N ARG A 262 10.31 8.16 4.68
CA ARG A 262 9.54 6.94 4.34
C ARG A 262 8.51 6.55 5.40
N ILE A 263 8.80 6.80 6.68
CA ILE A 263 7.81 6.65 7.77
C ILE A 263 6.73 7.73 7.66
N THR A 264 7.12 8.96 7.35
CA THR A 264 6.17 10.07 7.26
C THR A 264 5.27 9.97 6.03
N ASP A 265 5.78 9.50 4.88
CA ASP A 265 4.99 9.22 3.68
C ASP A 265 3.82 8.26 4.01
N GLN A 266 4.07 7.23 4.85
CA GLN A 266 3.02 6.31 5.32
C GLN A 266 2.00 7.01 6.24
N ALA A 267 2.44 7.95 7.08
CA ALA A 267 1.62 8.61 8.07
C ALA A 267 0.79 9.79 7.52
N VAL A 268 1.28 10.48 6.48
CA VAL A 268 0.56 11.59 5.83
C VAL A 268 -0.75 11.09 5.22
N GLY A 269 -0.74 9.89 4.64
CA GLY A 269 -1.94 9.20 4.15
C GLY A 269 -2.63 9.91 2.98
N LYS A 270 -3.91 9.57 2.76
CA LYS A 270 -4.75 10.16 1.72
C LYS A 270 -5.81 11.08 2.33
N SER A 271 -6.36 12.00 1.54
CA SER A 271 -7.40 12.94 1.99
C SER A 271 -8.75 12.28 2.33
N LYS A 272 -8.99 11.05 1.86
CA LYS A 272 -10.21 10.28 2.12
C LYS A 272 -10.19 9.70 3.54
N ARG A 273 -11.18 10.06 4.36
CA ARG A 273 -11.40 9.45 5.67
C ARG A 273 -12.16 8.13 5.54
N VAL A 274 -11.56 7.06 6.02
CA VAL A 274 -12.17 5.73 6.15
C VAL A 274 -12.02 5.26 7.59
N LEU A 275 -12.93 4.40 8.08
CA LEU A 275 -12.79 3.79 9.41
C LEU A 275 -11.89 2.57 9.30
N LEU A 276 -10.94 2.45 10.23
CA LEU A 276 -10.13 1.23 10.35
C LEU A 276 -10.98 0.07 10.88
N ARG A 277 -10.62 -1.17 10.54
CA ARG A 277 -11.33 -2.38 11.02
C ARG A 277 -11.47 -2.39 12.55
N GLY A 278 -10.38 -2.08 13.26
CA GLY A 278 -10.38 -1.95 14.72
C GLY A 278 -11.30 -0.83 15.22
N GLU A 279 -11.40 0.29 14.50
CA GLU A 279 -12.35 1.35 14.85
C GLU A 279 -13.81 0.93 14.63
N ILE A 280 -14.12 0.14 13.59
CA ILE A 280 -15.49 -0.34 13.36
C ILE A 280 -15.91 -1.30 14.47
N LEU A 281 -15.04 -2.25 14.87
CA LEU A 281 -15.29 -3.13 16.01
C LEU A 281 -15.54 -2.33 17.31
N ASN A 282 -14.68 -1.34 17.57
CA ASN A 282 -14.84 -0.45 18.72
C ASN A 282 -16.12 0.40 18.61
N ARG A 283 -16.50 0.84 17.41
CA ARG A 283 -17.73 1.59 17.16
C ARG A 283 -18.96 0.73 17.41
N GLU A 284 -18.94 -0.54 17.07
CA GLU A 284 -20.03 -1.47 17.43
C GLU A 284 -20.08 -1.67 18.94
N LEU A 285 -18.96 -1.95 19.59
CA LEU A 285 -18.93 -2.23 21.02
C LEU A 285 -19.34 -1.01 21.86
N PHE A 286 -18.76 0.15 21.58
CA PHE A 286 -18.89 1.35 22.41
C PHE A 286 -19.90 2.38 21.87
N GLY A 287 -20.23 2.29 20.58
CA GLY A 287 -21.18 3.18 19.93
C GLY A 287 -22.59 3.06 20.48
N LYS A 288 -23.46 3.93 19.97
CA LYS A 288 -24.86 4.02 20.38
C LYS A 288 -25.74 3.83 19.17
N SER A 289 -26.92 3.30 19.43
CA SER A 289 -27.99 3.07 18.46
C SER A 289 -29.32 3.55 19.04
N LEU A 290 -30.28 3.74 18.14
CA LEU A 290 -31.68 3.93 18.49
C LEU A 290 -32.29 2.55 18.79
N LEU A 291 -32.87 2.41 19.98
CA LEU A 291 -33.59 1.22 20.42
C LEU A 291 -35.04 1.59 20.73
N ALA A 292 -35.94 0.62 20.57
CA ALA A 292 -37.32 0.77 20.98
C ALA A 292 -37.41 0.85 22.52
N ALA A 293 -38.05 1.89 23.03
CA ALA A 293 -38.27 2.09 24.47
C ALA A 293 -39.46 1.29 25.02
N GLN A 294 -40.31 0.78 24.11
CA GLN A 294 -41.51 -0.01 24.37
C GLN A 294 -41.81 -0.88 23.13
N ASP A 295 -42.72 -1.84 23.22
CA ASP A 295 -43.17 -2.61 22.06
C ASP A 295 -43.91 -1.73 21.05
N ILE A 296 -43.61 -1.89 19.76
CA ILE A 296 -44.16 -1.09 18.66
C ILE A 296 -44.78 -2.04 17.61
N PRO A 297 -46.12 -2.07 17.49
CA PRO A 297 -46.79 -2.84 16.46
C PRO A 297 -46.43 -2.37 15.04
N ALA A 298 -46.48 -3.27 14.06
CA ALA A 298 -46.40 -2.90 12.65
C ALA A 298 -47.52 -1.90 12.27
N GLY A 299 -47.20 -0.92 11.43
CA GLY A 299 -48.11 0.16 11.02
C GLY A 299 -48.16 1.35 11.99
N SER A 300 -47.34 1.36 13.05
CA SER A 300 -47.34 2.45 14.04
C SER A 300 -46.49 3.63 13.58
N ILE A 301 -46.89 4.86 13.91
CA ILE A 301 -46.08 6.06 13.68
C ILE A 301 -45.09 6.22 14.84
N ILE A 302 -43.79 6.24 14.54
CA ILE A 302 -42.73 6.37 15.55
C ILE A 302 -42.70 7.79 16.13
N ASN A 303 -42.86 7.92 17.44
CA ASN A 303 -42.71 9.18 18.17
C ASN A 303 -41.46 9.18 19.07
N ARG A 304 -41.20 10.29 19.79
CA ARG A 304 -39.97 10.45 20.54
C ARG A 304 -39.91 9.54 21.77
N GLU A 305 -41.05 9.28 22.38
CA GLU A 305 -41.23 8.47 23.59
C GLU A 305 -40.95 6.98 23.30
N MET A 306 -41.19 6.54 22.06
CA MET A 306 -40.92 5.18 21.58
C MET A 306 -39.43 4.88 21.38
N VAL A 307 -38.54 5.87 21.46
CA VAL A 307 -37.11 5.69 21.09
C VAL A 307 -36.19 6.05 22.26
N VAL A 308 -35.23 5.18 22.55
CA VAL A 308 -34.13 5.43 23.50
C VAL A 308 -32.78 5.26 22.82
N VAL A 309 -31.77 5.99 23.29
CA VAL A 309 -30.39 5.86 22.80
C VAL A 309 -29.61 4.98 23.77
N ARG A 310 -29.15 3.81 23.32
CA ARG A 310 -28.32 2.88 24.12
C ARG A 310 -27.25 2.22 23.25
N GLY A 311 -26.24 1.61 23.86
CA GLY A 311 -25.27 0.77 23.15
C GLY A 311 -25.73 -0.70 23.14
N PRO A 312 -25.11 -1.57 22.33
CA PRO A 312 -24.01 -1.30 21.39
C PRO A 312 -24.45 -0.56 20.12
N GLY A 313 -23.48 -0.07 19.34
CA GLY A 313 -23.66 0.61 18.05
C GLY A 313 -23.99 -0.33 16.90
N LYS A 314 -24.98 -1.21 17.06
CA LYS A 314 -25.40 -2.22 16.06
C LYS A 314 -26.63 -1.83 15.25
N GLY A 315 -27.49 -0.98 15.82
CA GLY A 315 -28.65 -0.41 15.16
C GLY A 315 -28.39 0.97 14.56
N LEU A 316 -29.47 1.60 14.10
CA LEU A 316 -29.49 2.90 13.46
C LEU A 316 -28.81 3.98 14.33
N SER A 317 -27.94 4.78 13.71
CA SER A 317 -27.21 5.85 14.41
C SER A 317 -28.18 6.84 15.06
N PRO A 318 -27.90 7.33 16.28
CA PRO A 318 -28.71 8.37 16.92
C PRO A 318 -28.86 9.65 16.10
N GLN A 319 -27.93 9.93 15.18
CA GLN A 319 -28.03 11.05 14.24
C GLN A 319 -29.21 10.94 13.27
N LYS A 320 -29.73 9.72 13.07
CA LYS A 320 -30.87 9.43 12.20
C LYS A 320 -32.22 9.56 12.91
N LEU A 321 -32.23 9.91 14.20
CA LEU A 321 -33.46 10.10 14.98
C LEU A 321 -34.45 11.06 14.29
N PRO A 322 -34.05 12.23 13.73
CA PRO A 322 -34.99 13.12 13.06
C PRO A 322 -35.67 12.50 11.84
N GLN A 323 -35.03 11.54 11.18
CA GLN A 323 -35.55 10.83 10.01
C GLN A 323 -36.47 9.67 10.40
N LEU A 324 -36.22 9.08 11.57
CA LEU A 324 -37.03 8.00 12.13
C LEU A 324 -38.36 8.51 12.72
N LEU A 325 -38.33 9.69 13.35
CA LEU A 325 -39.54 10.27 13.92
C LEU A 325 -40.57 10.61 12.83
N GLY A 326 -41.81 10.17 13.04
CA GLY A 326 -42.89 10.28 12.06
C GLY A 326 -42.91 9.16 11.01
N ALA A 327 -41.91 8.28 10.96
CA ALA A 327 -41.93 7.11 10.09
C ALA A 327 -42.99 6.10 10.55
N THR A 328 -43.62 5.42 9.60
CA THR A 328 -44.56 4.33 9.88
C THR A 328 -43.81 3.00 9.86
N THR A 329 -43.83 2.25 10.96
CA THR A 329 -43.17 0.95 11.05
C THR A 329 -43.81 -0.04 10.08
N ARG A 330 -43.00 -0.89 9.45
CA ARG A 330 -43.47 -1.95 8.54
C ARG A 330 -43.44 -3.34 9.17
N ARG A 331 -42.76 -3.46 10.31
CA ARG A 331 -42.60 -4.67 11.10
C ARG A 331 -42.94 -4.39 12.56
N LYS A 332 -43.19 -5.45 13.32
CA LYS A 332 -43.20 -5.41 14.77
C LYS A 332 -41.77 -5.16 15.27
N ILE A 333 -41.62 -4.31 16.27
CA ILE A 333 -40.34 -4.00 16.92
C ILE A 333 -40.56 -4.14 18.43
N ASP A 334 -39.85 -5.07 19.07
CA ASP A 334 -40.03 -5.34 20.50
C ASP A 334 -39.17 -4.40 21.34
N VAL A 335 -39.54 -4.19 22.61
CA VAL A 335 -38.78 -3.33 23.52
C VAL A 335 -37.32 -3.78 23.60
N GLY A 336 -36.40 -2.83 23.42
CA GLY A 336 -34.96 -3.12 23.40
C GLY A 336 -34.42 -3.54 22.04
N ASP A 337 -35.26 -3.79 21.04
CA ASP A 337 -34.79 -4.03 19.67
C ASP A 337 -34.16 -2.77 19.07
N PHE A 338 -33.23 -2.99 18.15
CA PHE A 338 -32.65 -1.94 17.34
C PHE A 338 -33.63 -1.46 16.27
N PHE A 339 -33.70 -0.16 16.08
CA PHE A 339 -34.16 0.40 14.81
C PHE A 339 -33.08 0.15 13.76
N LEU A 340 -33.48 -0.20 12.54
CA LEU A 340 -32.63 -0.51 11.41
C LEU A 340 -32.84 0.50 10.27
N VAL A 341 -32.03 0.41 9.21
CA VAL A 341 -32.17 1.31 8.05
C VAL A 341 -33.53 1.13 7.37
N CYS A 342 -34.07 -0.09 7.32
CA CYS A 342 -35.39 -0.39 6.76
C CYS A 342 -36.56 0.22 7.55
N ASP A 343 -36.32 0.72 8.76
CA ASP A 343 -37.33 1.43 9.55
C ASP A 343 -37.38 2.94 9.19
N LEU A 344 -36.48 3.44 8.33
CA LEU A 344 -36.51 4.80 7.80
C LEU A 344 -37.49 4.94 6.60
N PRO A 345 -38.07 6.15 6.40
CA PRO A 345 -38.94 6.39 5.25
C PRO A 345 -38.20 6.28 3.91
N GLY A 346 -38.76 5.53 2.95
CA GLY A 346 -38.25 5.46 1.57
C GLY A 346 -37.03 4.57 1.37
N GLU A 347 -36.44 4.04 2.44
CA GLU A 347 -35.39 3.03 2.36
C GLU A 347 -36.02 1.65 2.13
N PHE A 348 -35.71 1.05 1.00
CA PHE A 348 -36.09 -0.33 0.70
C PHE A 348 -34.90 -1.23 1.02
N LEU A 349 -35.16 -2.37 1.67
CA LEU A 349 -34.24 -3.49 1.47
C LEU A 349 -34.32 -3.78 -0.04
N PRO A 350 -33.18 -3.81 -0.77
CA PRO A 350 -33.20 -4.28 -2.14
C PRO A 350 -33.90 -5.64 -2.15
N GLU A 351 -34.81 -5.88 -3.09
CA GLU A 351 -35.25 -7.26 -3.34
C GLU A 351 -33.99 -8.07 -3.60
N SER A 352 -33.62 -8.92 -2.64
CA SER A 352 -32.46 -9.80 -2.63
C SER A 352 -32.67 -10.97 -3.58
N SER A 353 -33.12 -10.68 -4.79
CA SER A 353 -33.35 -11.69 -5.80
C SER A 353 -32.04 -12.04 -6.48
N LEU A 354 -31.50 -13.21 -6.12
CA LEU A 354 -30.44 -13.89 -6.85
C LEU A 354 -30.93 -14.49 -8.17
N ALA A 355 -32.23 -14.38 -8.49
CA ALA A 355 -32.87 -15.10 -9.60
C ALA A 355 -32.31 -14.75 -10.99
N ASN A 356 -31.61 -13.61 -11.13
CA ASN A 356 -31.02 -13.15 -12.39
C ASN A 356 -29.48 -13.30 -12.44
N LEU A 357 -28.85 -13.89 -11.42
CA LEU A 357 -27.40 -14.10 -11.41
C LEU A 357 -27.05 -15.41 -12.10
N SER A 358 -26.07 -15.38 -13.00
CA SER A 358 -25.59 -16.56 -13.72
C SER A 358 -24.08 -16.56 -13.73
N PHE A 359 -23.50 -17.59 -13.10
CA PHE A 359 -22.07 -17.83 -13.04
C PHE A 359 -21.77 -19.15 -13.76
N LYS A 360 -20.63 -19.20 -14.45
CA LYS A 360 -20.07 -20.40 -15.11
C LYS A 360 -19.46 -21.37 -14.10
N SER A 361 -19.01 -20.87 -12.95
CA SER A 361 -18.38 -21.65 -11.87
C SER A 361 -19.25 -21.75 -10.61
N ASP A 362 -18.87 -22.66 -9.70
CA ASP A 362 -19.64 -22.99 -8.50
C ASP A 362 -19.46 -21.93 -7.40
N TRP A 363 -20.35 -20.93 -7.40
CA TRP A 363 -20.41 -19.91 -6.35
C TRP A 363 -21.02 -20.44 -5.05
N GLY A 364 -20.60 -19.88 -3.92
CA GLY A 364 -21.06 -20.25 -2.59
C GLY A 364 -21.32 -19.08 -1.64
N LEU A 365 -21.72 -19.42 -0.42
CA LEU A 365 -21.91 -18.49 0.69
C LEU A 365 -21.23 -19.01 1.96
N ILE A 366 -20.69 -18.08 2.74
CA ILE A 366 -20.14 -18.34 4.06
C ILE A 366 -21.26 -18.29 5.10
N ALA A 367 -21.26 -19.24 6.02
CA ALA A 367 -22.22 -19.34 7.10
C ALA A 367 -21.55 -19.65 8.44
N ARG A 368 -22.22 -19.26 9.52
CA ARG A 368 -22.12 -19.92 10.83
C ARG A 368 -23.25 -20.93 10.93
N PHE A 369 -23.16 -21.93 11.80
CA PHE A 369 -24.24 -22.90 11.98
C PHE A 369 -25.60 -22.26 12.30
N THR A 370 -25.60 -21.17 13.07
CA THR A 370 -26.82 -20.41 13.42
C THR A 370 -27.50 -19.76 12.22
N ASP A 371 -26.74 -19.46 11.17
CA ASP A 371 -27.18 -18.67 10.01
C ASP A 371 -27.28 -19.58 8.76
N GLY A 372 -26.83 -20.84 8.87
CA GLY A 372 -26.75 -21.83 7.80
C GLY A 372 -28.06 -22.03 7.04
N PRO A 373 -29.22 -22.26 7.71
CA PRO A 373 -30.50 -22.40 7.02
C PRO A 373 -30.87 -21.18 6.18
N ALA A 374 -30.57 -19.96 6.66
CA ALA A 374 -30.83 -18.73 5.90
C ALA A 374 -29.91 -18.63 4.67
N MET A 375 -28.64 -19.02 4.78
CA MET A 375 -27.72 -19.03 3.65
C MET A 375 -28.08 -20.12 2.62
N LEU A 376 -28.51 -21.29 3.07
CA LEU A 376 -28.94 -22.40 2.20
C LEU A 376 -30.23 -22.09 1.43
N ALA A 377 -31.11 -21.27 2.00
CA ALA A 377 -32.33 -20.80 1.32
C ALA A 377 -32.05 -19.95 0.06
N HIS A 378 -30.82 -19.46 -0.11
CA HIS A 378 -30.36 -18.79 -1.33
C HIS A 378 -29.92 -19.76 -2.45
N HIS A 379 -29.99 -21.07 -2.21
CA HIS A 379 -29.61 -22.13 -3.15
C HIS A 379 -28.19 -22.00 -3.75
N PRO A 380 -27.14 -21.81 -2.93
CA PRO A 380 -25.77 -21.73 -3.43
C PRO A 380 -25.28 -23.08 -3.98
N LYS A 381 -24.25 -23.09 -4.82
CA LYS A 381 -23.61 -24.33 -5.30
C LYS A 381 -22.58 -24.89 -4.31
N ALA A 382 -22.14 -24.07 -3.37
CA ALA A 382 -21.29 -24.45 -2.26
C ALA A 382 -21.66 -23.69 -0.98
N ILE A 383 -21.51 -24.32 0.18
CA ILE A 383 -21.61 -23.65 1.48
C ILE A 383 -20.34 -23.86 2.28
N GLU A 384 -19.87 -22.80 2.93
CA GLU A 384 -18.73 -22.86 3.82
C GLU A 384 -19.11 -22.51 5.25
N PHE A 385 -18.84 -23.43 6.17
CA PHE A 385 -19.04 -23.19 7.59
C PHE A 385 -17.74 -22.72 8.24
N HIS A 386 -17.71 -21.45 8.67
CA HIS A 386 -16.61 -20.94 9.48
C HIS A 386 -16.82 -21.39 10.91
N LEU A 387 -15.95 -22.27 11.39
CA LEU A 387 -16.02 -22.76 12.75
C LEU A 387 -15.50 -21.71 13.74
N ALA A 388 -16.11 -21.69 14.91
CA ALA A 388 -15.59 -21.08 16.12
C ALA A 388 -15.37 -22.18 17.18
N GLU A 389 -14.55 -21.92 18.19
CA GLU A 389 -14.22 -22.92 19.21
C GLU A 389 -15.46 -23.50 19.93
N LYS A 390 -16.52 -22.70 20.09
CA LYS A 390 -17.79 -23.16 20.67
C LYS A 390 -18.48 -24.24 19.85
N ASP A 391 -18.25 -24.27 18.53
CA ASP A 391 -18.98 -25.15 17.62
C ASP A 391 -18.57 -26.62 17.81
N PHE A 392 -17.38 -26.90 18.36
CA PHE A 392 -16.97 -28.26 18.75
C PHE A 392 -17.79 -28.88 19.89
N GLN A 393 -18.63 -28.09 20.57
CA GLN A 393 -19.42 -28.51 21.72
C GLN A 393 -20.93 -28.41 21.49
N LEU A 394 -21.36 -27.84 20.36
CA LEU A 394 -22.77 -27.60 20.05
C LEU A 394 -23.27 -28.65 19.05
N PRO A 395 -24.55 -29.04 19.10
CA PRO A 395 -25.13 -29.87 18.06
C PRO A 395 -25.22 -29.10 16.74
N HIS A 396 -24.87 -29.76 15.63
CA HIS A 396 -25.00 -29.21 14.29
C HIS A 396 -26.41 -29.51 13.75
N GLU A 397 -27.26 -28.48 13.63
CA GLU A 397 -28.66 -28.62 13.20
C GLU A 397 -28.81 -28.75 11.67
N ILE A 398 -28.00 -29.59 11.02
CA ILE A 398 -28.13 -29.96 9.61
C ILE A 398 -28.60 -31.40 9.53
N ASN A 399 -29.86 -31.59 9.15
CA ASN A 399 -30.55 -32.89 9.19
C ASN A 399 -31.25 -33.26 7.87
N GLU A 400 -31.11 -32.43 6.84
CA GLU A 400 -31.67 -32.65 5.51
C GLU A 400 -30.58 -32.56 4.43
N ALA A 401 -30.82 -33.20 3.28
CA ALA A 401 -29.86 -33.21 2.19
C ALA A 401 -29.96 -31.92 1.35
N HIS A 402 -28.81 -31.36 0.98
CA HIS A 402 -28.70 -30.13 0.20
C HIS A 402 -27.95 -30.38 -1.12
N ASP A 403 -28.41 -29.76 -2.21
CA ASP A 403 -27.79 -29.83 -3.55
C ASP A 403 -26.64 -28.82 -3.69
N CYS A 404 -25.68 -28.89 -2.79
CA CYS A 404 -24.48 -28.05 -2.79
C CYS A 404 -23.28 -28.78 -2.20
N ARG A 405 -22.07 -28.28 -2.47
CA ARG A 405 -20.82 -28.81 -1.91
C ARG A 405 -20.56 -28.25 -0.51
N LEU A 406 -19.92 -29.07 0.34
CA LEU A 406 -19.52 -28.69 1.68
C LEU A 406 -18.07 -28.21 1.74
N ILE A 407 -17.85 -27.07 2.37
CA ILE A 407 -16.56 -26.59 2.82
C ILE A 407 -16.64 -26.28 4.32
N VAL A 408 -15.58 -26.60 5.06
CA VAL A 408 -15.45 -26.28 6.48
C VAL A 408 -14.16 -25.51 6.67
N HIS A 409 -14.24 -24.34 7.30
CA HIS A 409 -13.10 -23.53 7.67
C HIS A 409 -12.78 -23.71 9.14
N ALA A 410 -11.58 -24.21 9.46
CA ALA A 410 -11.14 -24.40 10.83
C ALA A 410 -11.03 -23.04 11.58
N PRO A 411 -11.19 -23.02 12.91
CA PRO A 411 -11.03 -21.79 13.67
C PRO A 411 -9.60 -21.27 13.63
N GLU A 412 -9.46 -19.95 13.65
CA GLU A 412 -8.16 -19.26 13.63
C GLU A 412 -7.51 -19.14 15.02
N TYR A 413 -8.20 -19.52 16.09
CA TYR A 413 -7.75 -19.36 17.47
C TYR A 413 -8.18 -20.49 18.40
N ILE A 414 -7.44 -20.62 19.50
CA ILE A 414 -7.60 -21.62 20.57
C ILE A 414 -7.52 -20.85 21.89
N GLY A 415 -8.67 -20.52 22.47
CA GLY A 415 -8.75 -19.66 23.65
C GLY A 415 -8.15 -18.27 23.40
N ASP A 416 -7.07 -17.96 24.11
CA ASP A 416 -6.31 -16.71 24.00
C ASP A 416 -5.09 -16.81 23.05
N LYS A 417 -4.95 -17.93 22.34
CA LYS A 417 -3.82 -18.20 21.42
C LYS A 417 -4.31 -18.31 19.99
N LEU A 418 -3.40 -18.04 19.06
CA LEU A 418 -3.63 -18.28 17.64
C LEU A 418 -3.55 -19.79 17.34
N HIS A 419 -4.39 -20.24 16.41
CA HIS A 419 -4.17 -21.49 15.69
C HIS A 419 -2.92 -21.34 14.81
N ASP A 420 -1.86 -22.08 15.14
CA ASP A 420 -0.55 -21.90 14.50
C ASP A 420 0.12 -23.25 14.21
N LEU A 421 -0.11 -23.76 13.01
CA LEU A 421 0.49 -25.01 12.52
C LEU A 421 1.99 -24.87 12.22
N ALA A 422 2.45 -23.64 12.00
CA ALA A 422 3.85 -23.28 11.81
C ALA A 422 4.59 -22.94 13.12
N SER A 423 3.93 -23.07 14.28
CA SER A 423 4.50 -22.61 15.54
C SER A 423 5.79 -23.35 15.90
N GLY A 424 6.80 -22.59 16.34
CA GLY A 424 8.00 -23.15 16.98
C GLY A 424 7.72 -23.75 18.37
N SER A 425 6.56 -23.44 18.98
CA SER A 425 6.11 -24.06 20.22
C SER A 425 5.39 -25.36 19.92
N GLU A 426 5.97 -26.49 20.33
CA GLU A 426 5.37 -27.81 20.12
C GLU A 426 4.00 -27.96 20.80
N GLU A 427 3.77 -27.25 21.91
CA GLU A 427 2.47 -27.22 22.58
C GLU A 427 1.39 -26.57 21.71
N ILE A 428 1.68 -25.38 21.16
CA ILE A 428 0.74 -24.63 20.30
C ILE A 428 0.49 -25.41 19.01
N ARG A 429 1.57 -25.93 18.40
CA ARG A 429 1.47 -26.72 17.16
C ARG A 429 0.58 -27.95 17.34
N ARG A 430 0.79 -28.75 18.40
CA ARG A 430 -0.03 -29.94 18.66
C ARG A 430 -1.48 -29.60 18.93
N LYS A 431 -1.76 -28.52 19.66
CA LYS A 431 -3.13 -28.04 19.88
C LYS A 431 -3.80 -27.61 18.56
N SER A 432 -3.05 -26.95 17.68
CA SER A 432 -3.54 -26.52 16.36
C SER A 432 -3.82 -27.71 15.42
N VAL A 433 -2.93 -28.70 15.40
CA VAL A 433 -3.17 -29.97 14.69
C VAL A 433 -4.42 -30.65 15.24
N ALA A 434 -4.55 -30.76 16.57
CA ALA A 434 -5.72 -31.38 17.19
C ALA A 434 -7.04 -30.65 16.84
N GLN A 435 -7.05 -29.32 16.86
CA GLN A 435 -8.22 -28.53 16.47
C GLN A 435 -8.57 -28.70 14.98
N THR A 436 -7.57 -28.82 14.11
CA THR A 436 -7.81 -29.13 12.68
C THR A 436 -8.46 -30.51 12.52
N LEU A 437 -8.00 -31.51 13.28
CA LEU A 437 -8.57 -32.86 13.26
C LEU A 437 -9.97 -32.93 13.87
N GLN A 438 -10.30 -32.06 14.84
CA GLN A 438 -11.67 -31.89 15.31
C GLN A 438 -12.56 -31.29 14.23
N SER A 439 -12.06 -30.30 13.49
CA SER A 439 -12.77 -29.70 12.36
C SER A 439 -13.03 -30.74 11.26
N LEU A 440 -12.06 -31.61 10.97
CA LEU A 440 -12.22 -32.77 10.08
C LEU A 440 -13.35 -33.71 10.52
N ALA A 441 -13.48 -33.97 11.83
CA ALA A 441 -14.54 -34.83 12.33
C ALA A 441 -15.93 -34.24 12.05
N ILE A 442 -16.09 -32.92 12.24
CA ILE A 442 -17.32 -32.19 11.87
C ILE A 442 -17.55 -32.24 10.36
N THR A 443 -16.50 -32.03 9.55
CA THR A 443 -16.61 -32.15 8.08
C THR A 443 -17.18 -33.51 7.68
N ARG A 444 -16.67 -34.60 8.27
CA ARG A 444 -17.15 -35.97 8.01
C ARG A 444 -18.57 -36.21 8.52
N GLU A 445 -18.93 -35.65 9.66
CA GLU A 445 -20.29 -35.70 10.21
C GLU A 445 -21.31 -35.06 9.25
N LEU A 446 -20.95 -33.93 8.66
CA LEU A 446 -21.82 -33.18 7.75
C LEU A 446 -21.85 -33.75 6.32
N THR A 447 -20.79 -34.44 5.89
CA THR A 447 -20.62 -34.93 4.50
C THR A 447 -21.85 -35.65 3.93
N PRO A 448 -22.57 -36.53 4.65
CA PRO A 448 -23.74 -37.23 4.11
C PRO A 448 -24.89 -36.32 3.65
N TYR A 449 -24.93 -35.06 4.09
CA TYR A 449 -25.96 -34.08 3.76
C TYR A 449 -25.62 -33.21 2.54
N PHE A 450 -24.43 -33.36 1.95
CA PHE A 450 -23.94 -32.51 0.86
C PHE A 450 -23.40 -33.34 -0.32
N GLN A 451 -23.20 -32.68 -1.46
CA GLN A 451 -22.74 -33.32 -2.69
C GLN A 451 -21.22 -33.19 -2.90
N GLY A 452 -20.63 -34.21 -3.53
CA GLY A 452 -19.21 -34.20 -3.91
C GLY A 452 -18.24 -34.41 -2.76
N GLN A 453 -16.94 -34.26 -3.04
CA GLN A 453 -15.89 -34.34 -2.03
C GLN A 453 -15.87 -33.05 -1.19
N PRO A 454 -15.99 -33.13 0.15
CA PRO A 454 -15.92 -31.96 1.01
C PRO A 454 -14.50 -31.39 1.08
N LYS A 455 -14.40 -30.11 1.45
CA LYS A 455 -13.12 -29.42 1.67
C LYS A 455 -12.95 -29.02 3.13
N LEU A 456 -11.72 -29.09 3.62
CA LEU A 456 -11.32 -28.54 4.91
C LEU A 456 -10.22 -27.50 4.70
N ILE A 457 -10.48 -26.27 5.10
CA ILE A 457 -9.54 -25.14 5.01
C ILE A 457 -9.01 -24.84 6.41
N THR A 458 -7.72 -24.52 6.50
CA THR A 458 -7.12 -24.00 7.73
C THR A 458 -6.02 -22.98 7.44
N HIS A 459 -5.83 -22.06 8.38
CA HIS A 459 -4.71 -21.13 8.35
C HIS A 459 -3.41 -21.83 8.77
N PRO A 460 -2.28 -21.59 8.08
CA PRO A 460 -1.01 -22.15 8.48
C PRO A 460 -0.41 -21.51 9.74
N GLY A 461 -0.84 -20.30 10.11
CA GLY A 461 -0.35 -19.56 11.28
C GLY A 461 0.78 -18.58 10.95
N ALA A 462 1.94 -18.71 11.61
CA ALA A 462 3.13 -17.88 11.35
C ALA A 462 3.02 -16.37 11.65
N MET A 463 2.17 -16.00 12.61
CA MET A 463 1.93 -14.60 12.99
C MET A 463 2.64 -14.22 14.28
N SER A 464 3.05 -12.95 14.38
CA SER A 464 3.73 -12.42 15.57
C SER A 464 3.44 -10.94 15.78
N LEU A 465 3.47 -10.45 17.03
CA LEU A 465 3.28 -9.02 17.30
C LEU A 465 4.51 -8.18 16.89
N ASN A 466 5.69 -8.51 17.42
CA ASN A 466 6.88 -7.66 17.30
C ASN A 466 8.17 -8.38 16.90
N THR A 467 8.09 -9.69 16.64
CA THR A 467 9.29 -10.52 16.39
C THR A 467 9.30 -10.99 14.96
N LYS A 468 10.29 -10.58 14.17
CA LYS A 468 10.50 -11.20 12.86
C LYS A 468 10.93 -12.66 13.06
N LEU A 469 10.09 -13.59 12.64
CA LEU A 469 10.37 -15.02 12.70
C LEU A 469 11.15 -15.47 11.46
N ASN A 470 11.86 -16.60 11.55
CA ASN A 470 12.61 -17.17 10.43
C ASN A 470 11.66 -18.01 9.53
N PRO A 471 11.46 -17.65 8.26
CA PRO A 471 10.63 -18.39 7.31
C PRO A 471 11.01 -19.87 7.18
N GLU A 472 12.29 -20.21 7.19
CA GLU A 472 12.75 -21.60 7.02
C GLU A 472 12.32 -22.48 8.20
N THR A 473 12.41 -21.96 9.42
CA THR A 473 11.96 -22.68 10.62
C THR A 473 10.44 -22.87 10.62
N LEU A 474 9.70 -21.84 10.17
CA LEU A 474 8.25 -21.90 10.04
C LEU A 474 7.81 -22.93 8.98
N ALA A 475 8.49 -22.95 7.83
CA ALA A 475 8.25 -23.92 6.77
C ALA A 475 8.39 -25.37 7.26
N VAL A 476 9.45 -25.67 8.01
CA VAL A 476 9.69 -27.01 8.58
C VAL A 476 8.60 -27.39 9.58
N ALA A 477 8.21 -26.46 10.46
CA ALA A 477 7.14 -26.70 11.44
C ALA A 477 5.80 -26.96 10.75
N LEU A 478 5.46 -26.15 9.75
CA LEU A 478 4.22 -26.28 8.98
C LEU A 478 4.18 -27.61 8.21
N ALA A 479 5.26 -27.98 7.51
CA ALA A 479 5.36 -29.24 6.78
C ALA A 479 5.09 -30.45 7.70
N ARG A 480 5.65 -30.45 8.92
CA ARG A 480 5.39 -31.50 9.91
C ARG A 480 3.90 -31.58 10.28
N SER A 481 3.28 -30.45 10.58
CA SER A 481 1.84 -30.39 10.91
C SER A 481 0.96 -30.84 9.74
N VAL A 482 1.26 -30.40 8.52
CA VAL A 482 0.55 -30.80 7.30
C VAL A 482 0.65 -32.30 7.07
N ARG A 483 1.83 -32.91 7.23
CA ARG A 483 2.00 -34.36 7.08
C ARG A 483 1.20 -35.16 8.13
N GLU A 484 1.20 -34.71 9.38
CA GLU A 484 0.39 -35.31 10.45
C GLU A 484 -1.12 -35.25 10.13
N ILE A 485 -1.60 -34.10 9.65
CA ILE A 485 -3.01 -33.89 9.28
C ILE A 485 -3.38 -34.74 8.06
N LYS A 486 -2.57 -34.70 6.99
CA LYS A 486 -2.80 -35.49 5.77
C LYS A 486 -2.87 -36.99 6.06
N ALA A 487 -2.05 -37.49 6.97
CA ALA A 487 -2.08 -38.90 7.37
C ALA A 487 -3.41 -39.31 8.04
N ALA A 488 -4.10 -38.38 8.71
CA ALA A 488 -5.40 -38.62 9.35
C ALA A 488 -6.60 -38.36 8.42
N ILE A 489 -6.44 -37.47 7.44
CA ILE A 489 -7.44 -37.18 6.42
C ILE A 489 -7.56 -38.34 5.44
N GLY A 490 -6.49 -38.75 4.76
CA GLY A 490 -6.60 -39.69 3.64
C GLY A 490 -7.17 -39.00 2.39
N ASP A 491 -8.08 -39.67 1.67
CA ASP A 491 -8.59 -39.21 0.36
C ASP A 491 -10.07 -38.78 0.38
N ASP A 492 -10.75 -38.81 1.52
CA ASP A 492 -12.19 -38.51 1.61
C ASP A 492 -12.51 -37.01 1.73
N VAL A 493 -11.55 -36.20 2.19
CA VAL A 493 -11.68 -34.73 2.32
C VAL A 493 -10.50 -34.05 1.63
N GLU A 494 -10.76 -33.03 0.81
CA GLU A 494 -9.69 -32.23 0.21
C GLU A 494 -9.19 -31.18 1.23
N PHE A 495 -7.94 -31.32 1.67
CA PHE A 495 -7.31 -30.43 2.65
C PHE A 495 -6.58 -29.27 1.98
N LEU A 496 -6.92 -28.05 2.37
CA LEU A 496 -6.41 -26.81 1.80
C LEU A 496 -5.79 -25.92 2.89
N LEU A 497 -4.69 -25.25 2.55
CA LEU A 497 -4.19 -24.12 3.32
C LEU A 497 -4.65 -22.82 2.69
N GLU A 498 -4.90 -21.80 3.51
CA GLU A 498 -5.18 -20.45 3.02
C GLU A 498 -3.91 -19.58 2.98
N ASN A 499 -3.73 -18.76 1.93
CA ASN A 499 -2.68 -17.74 1.89
C ASN A 499 -3.01 -16.58 2.84
N LEU A 500 -1.98 -16.06 3.52
CA LEU A 500 -2.17 -15.12 4.62
C LEU A 500 -1.87 -13.66 4.25
N PRO A 501 -2.49 -12.68 4.93
CA PRO A 501 -2.18 -11.26 4.76
C PRO A 501 -0.92 -10.86 5.55
N PRO A 502 -0.26 -9.75 5.19
CA PRO A 502 0.96 -9.28 5.86
C PRO A 502 0.69 -8.71 7.26
N TYR A 503 -0.48 -8.10 7.49
CA TYR A 503 -0.81 -7.39 8.72
C TYR A 503 -2.23 -7.69 9.25
N PRO A 504 -2.53 -8.94 9.62
CA PRO A 504 -3.86 -9.32 10.10
C PRO A 504 -4.18 -8.71 11.48
N TRP A 505 -5.47 -8.67 11.81
CA TRP A 505 -5.96 -8.16 13.08
C TRP A 505 -6.37 -9.29 14.03
N TYR A 506 -5.58 -9.55 15.07
CA TYR A 506 -5.88 -10.54 16.10
C TYR A 506 -5.91 -9.94 17.50
N PHE A 507 -6.86 -10.38 18.32
CA PHE A 507 -6.97 -10.01 19.74
C PHE A 507 -6.94 -8.49 20.01
N GLY A 508 -7.52 -7.68 19.12
CA GLY A 508 -7.59 -6.23 19.29
C GLY A 508 -6.35 -5.46 18.88
N GLY A 509 -5.39 -6.10 18.20
CA GLY A 509 -4.21 -5.44 17.65
C GLY A 509 -3.80 -5.98 16.28
N GLN A 510 -2.96 -5.22 15.59
CA GLN A 510 -2.36 -5.63 14.33
C GLN A 510 -1.15 -6.52 14.59
N TRP A 511 -1.11 -7.67 13.94
CA TRP A 511 0.00 -8.63 13.98
C TRP A 511 0.77 -8.58 12.66
N LYS A 512 1.92 -9.24 12.60
CA LYS A 512 2.77 -9.33 11.41
C LYS A 512 2.86 -10.78 10.96
N GLY A 513 2.58 -11.01 9.68
CA GLY A 513 2.82 -12.28 9.01
C GLY A 513 4.31 -12.50 8.74
N ASN A 514 4.76 -13.75 8.88
CA ASN A 514 6.15 -14.12 8.67
C ASN A 514 6.35 -15.23 7.61
N TYR A 515 5.30 -15.96 7.24
CA TYR A 515 5.38 -17.07 6.29
C TYR A 515 4.00 -17.35 5.66
N PHE A 516 4.02 -18.05 4.53
CA PHE A 516 2.88 -18.45 3.70
C PHE A 516 2.10 -17.26 3.14
N MET A 517 2.84 -16.27 2.64
CA MET A 517 2.29 -15.06 2.02
C MET A 517 2.89 -14.75 0.64
N ALA A 518 4.13 -15.15 0.36
CA ALA A 518 4.75 -14.90 -0.94
C ALA A 518 4.34 -15.96 -1.95
N ALA A 519 4.09 -15.60 -3.22
CA ALA A 519 3.63 -16.56 -4.21
C ALA A 519 4.67 -17.66 -4.49
N GLU A 520 5.96 -17.33 -4.58
CA GLU A 520 7.03 -18.29 -4.79
C GLU A 520 7.18 -19.24 -3.60
N GLU A 521 7.01 -18.70 -2.39
CA GLU A 521 7.07 -19.45 -1.14
C GLU A 521 5.92 -20.45 -1.03
N ILE A 522 4.71 -20.00 -1.31
CA ILE A 522 3.50 -20.84 -1.29
C ILE A 522 3.59 -21.91 -2.38
N ALA A 523 3.97 -21.55 -3.61
CA ALA A 523 4.13 -22.50 -4.71
C ALA A 523 5.15 -23.60 -4.36
N ALA A 524 6.32 -23.20 -3.85
CA ALA A 524 7.36 -24.15 -3.43
C ALA A 524 6.86 -25.10 -2.32
N PHE A 525 6.13 -24.56 -1.34
CA PHE A 525 5.55 -25.39 -0.27
C PHE A 525 4.48 -26.36 -0.81
N CYS A 526 3.60 -25.88 -1.69
CA CYS A 526 2.57 -26.70 -2.33
C CYS A 526 3.17 -27.85 -3.17
N ASP A 527 4.25 -27.59 -3.91
CA ASP A 527 4.97 -28.62 -4.67
C ASP A 527 5.62 -29.66 -3.76
N GLN A 528 6.29 -29.22 -2.69
CA GLN A 528 7.00 -30.10 -1.77
C GLN A 528 6.07 -31.01 -0.96
N GLU A 529 5.00 -30.45 -0.41
CA GLU A 529 4.09 -31.17 0.49
C GLU A 529 2.88 -31.77 -0.22
N GLY A 530 2.71 -31.48 -1.53
CA GLY A 530 1.57 -31.94 -2.32
C GLY A 530 0.25 -31.47 -1.73
N ILE A 531 0.17 -30.19 -1.36
CA ILE A 531 -1.03 -29.54 -0.80
C ILE A 531 -1.58 -28.50 -1.78
N LYS A 532 -2.87 -28.21 -1.68
CA LYS A 532 -3.57 -27.23 -2.52
C LYS A 532 -4.05 -26.04 -1.69
N LEU A 533 -4.49 -25.00 -2.38
CA LEU A 533 -4.70 -23.67 -1.79
C LEU A 533 -6.19 -23.28 -1.78
N CYS A 534 -6.66 -22.78 -0.64
CA CYS A 534 -7.74 -21.79 -0.59
C CYS A 534 -7.10 -20.43 -0.87
N PHE A 535 -7.43 -19.84 -2.00
CA PHE A 535 -6.86 -18.55 -2.40
C PHE A 535 -7.76 -17.42 -1.93
N ASP A 536 -7.31 -16.65 -0.94
CA ASP A 536 -7.94 -15.39 -0.58
C ASP A 536 -7.32 -14.24 -1.39
N LEU A 537 -8.17 -13.58 -2.20
CA LEU A 537 -7.77 -12.48 -3.07
C LEU A 537 -7.35 -11.24 -2.26
N SER A 538 -8.05 -10.96 -1.16
CA SER A 538 -7.79 -9.80 -0.31
C SER A 538 -6.42 -9.94 0.37
N HIS A 539 -6.09 -11.11 0.93
CA HIS A 539 -4.79 -11.42 1.51
C HIS A 539 -3.65 -11.26 0.51
N ALA A 540 -3.83 -11.79 -0.71
CA ALA A 540 -2.86 -11.65 -1.79
C ALA A 540 -2.63 -10.18 -2.17
N ALA A 541 -3.71 -9.40 -2.31
CA ALA A 541 -3.63 -7.98 -2.63
C ALA A 541 -2.90 -7.18 -1.53
N LEU A 542 -3.23 -7.40 -0.27
CA LEU A 542 -2.55 -6.75 0.86
C LEU A 542 -1.07 -7.10 0.90
N TYR A 543 -0.70 -8.36 0.64
CA TYR A 543 0.70 -8.77 0.55
C TYR A 543 1.43 -8.07 -0.61
N CYS A 544 0.82 -8.04 -1.79
CA CYS A 544 1.37 -7.36 -2.96
C CYS A 544 1.58 -5.87 -2.71
N ASN A 545 0.62 -5.20 -2.07
CA ASN A 545 0.75 -3.81 -1.63
C ASN A 545 1.91 -3.64 -0.64
N ALA A 546 2.08 -4.56 0.31
CA ALA A 546 3.17 -4.50 1.30
C ALA A 546 4.56 -4.77 0.73
N LYS A 547 4.66 -5.45 -0.40
CA LYS A 547 5.93 -5.82 -1.06
C LYS A 547 6.21 -5.09 -2.36
N ASP A 548 5.29 -4.22 -2.78
CA ASP A 548 5.35 -3.53 -4.08
C ASP A 548 5.53 -4.55 -5.23
N THR A 549 4.71 -5.61 -5.21
CA THR A 549 4.69 -6.66 -6.24
C THR A 549 3.38 -6.65 -7.02
N ASP A 550 3.43 -7.15 -8.25
CA ASP A 550 2.26 -7.17 -9.12
C ASP A 550 1.31 -8.33 -8.77
N LEU A 551 0.06 -7.99 -8.42
CA LEU A 551 -0.96 -8.97 -8.03
C LEU A 551 -1.33 -9.94 -9.17
N ALA A 552 -1.26 -9.52 -10.43
CA ALA A 552 -1.58 -10.41 -11.54
C ALA A 552 -0.51 -11.49 -11.72
N GLU A 553 0.78 -11.13 -11.59
CA GLU A 553 1.88 -12.12 -11.57
C GLU A 553 1.79 -13.06 -10.37
N TYR A 554 1.47 -12.53 -9.18
CA TYR A 554 1.22 -13.33 -7.99
C TYR A 554 0.15 -14.40 -8.22
N ILE A 555 -1.00 -14.01 -8.79
CA ILE A 555 -2.10 -14.91 -9.11
C ILE A 555 -1.69 -15.94 -10.15
N ARG A 556 -1.01 -15.53 -11.22
CA ARG A 556 -0.57 -16.45 -12.29
C ARG A 556 0.32 -17.56 -11.75
N LEU A 557 1.23 -17.23 -10.82
CA LEU A 557 2.12 -18.21 -10.21
C LEU A 557 1.36 -19.22 -9.34
N LEU A 558 0.37 -18.77 -8.56
CA LEU A 558 -0.39 -19.65 -7.66
C LEU A 558 -1.54 -20.39 -8.32
N ARG A 559 -2.01 -19.93 -9.49
CA ARG A 559 -3.17 -20.45 -10.22
C ARG A 559 -3.25 -21.99 -10.30
N PRO A 560 -2.16 -22.76 -10.52
CA PRO A 560 -2.22 -24.23 -10.58
C PRO A 560 -2.61 -24.92 -9.27
N TYR A 561 -2.36 -24.27 -8.12
CA TYR A 561 -2.58 -24.82 -6.78
C TYR A 561 -3.96 -24.50 -6.22
N ILE A 562 -4.65 -23.51 -6.79
CA ILE A 562 -5.95 -23.02 -6.31
C ILE A 562 -7.03 -24.08 -6.51
N ARG A 563 -7.76 -24.37 -5.42
CA ARG A 563 -8.92 -25.28 -5.39
C ARG A 563 -10.15 -24.67 -4.75
N HIS A 564 -9.97 -23.61 -3.97
CA HIS A 564 -11.05 -22.76 -3.48
C HIS A 564 -10.64 -21.29 -3.57
N ILE A 565 -11.59 -20.35 -3.71
CA ILE A 565 -11.29 -18.92 -3.79
C ILE A 565 -12.23 -18.14 -2.87
N HIS A 566 -11.65 -17.30 -2.02
CA HIS A 566 -12.36 -16.23 -1.33
C HIS A 566 -12.17 -14.92 -2.10
N PHE A 567 -13.30 -14.33 -2.50
CA PHE A 567 -13.34 -13.04 -3.18
C PHE A 567 -13.76 -11.95 -2.22
N ALA A 568 -12.85 -11.04 -1.96
CA ALA A 568 -13.12 -9.76 -1.35
C ALA A 568 -12.20 -8.71 -1.97
N ASP A 569 -12.60 -7.45 -1.86
CA ASP A 569 -11.71 -6.34 -2.17
C ASP A 569 -10.75 -6.11 -1.00
N ALA A 570 -9.69 -5.35 -1.22
CA ALA A 570 -8.76 -4.97 -0.18
C ALA A 570 -8.34 -3.51 -0.32
N TYR A 571 -7.86 -2.90 0.77
CA TYR A 571 -7.33 -1.54 0.73
C TYR A 571 -6.04 -1.41 1.54
N GLY A 572 -4.99 -0.85 0.91
CA GLY A 572 -3.73 -0.59 1.57
C GLY A 572 -3.04 -1.87 2.07
N LEU A 573 -2.68 -1.92 3.35
CA LEU A 573 -1.85 -2.98 3.94
C LEU A 573 -2.60 -3.91 4.91
N ASP A 574 -3.77 -3.48 5.40
CA ASP A 574 -4.55 -4.16 6.45
C ASP A 574 -6.08 -4.06 6.26
N GLY A 575 -6.55 -3.46 5.17
CA GLY A 575 -7.96 -3.33 4.82
C GLY A 575 -8.51 -4.60 4.18
N GLU A 576 -8.54 -5.71 4.93
CA GLU A 576 -8.97 -7.03 4.48
C GLU A 576 -10.50 -7.17 4.38
N GLY A 577 -10.98 -7.99 3.44
CA GLY A 577 -12.38 -8.41 3.40
C GLY A 577 -13.34 -7.29 3.01
N MET A 578 -12.88 -6.27 2.28
CA MET A 578 -13.71 -5.15 1.86
C MET A 578 -14.75 -5.57 0.82
N GLN A 579 -15.85 -4.81 0.76
CA GLN A 579 -16.87 -5.04 -0.25
C GLN A 579 -16.30 -4.83 -1.66
N ILE A 580 -16.73 -5.66 -2.62
CA ILE A 580 -16.27 -5.67 -4.02
C ILE A 580 -16.41 -4.26 -4.63
N GLY A 581 -15.32 -3.64 -5.04
CA GLY A 581 -15.30 -2.30 -5.65
C GLY A 581 -15.20 -1.14 -4.66
N GLU A 582 -14.97 -1.40 -3.38
CA GLU A 582 -14.75 -0.37 -2.35
C GLU A 582 -13.28 -0.27 -1.90
N GLY A 583 -12.43 -1.19 -2.36
CA GLY A 583 -10.99 -1.22 -2.10
C GLY A 583 -10.15 -0.54 -3.19
N ASP A 584 -8.89 -0.94 -3.28
CA ASP A 584 -7.90 -0.48 -4.28
C ASP A 584 -7.43 -1.56 -5.25
N ILE A 585 -8.07 -2.74 -5.26
CA ILE A 585 -7.81 -3.78 -6.28
C ILE A 585 -8.38 -3.34 -7.63
N ASP A 586 -7.55 -3.42 -8.69
CA ASP A 586 -8.01 -3.29 -10.08
C ASP A 586 -8.77 -4.56 -10.51
N LEU A 587 -10.02 -4.69 -10.07
CA LEU A 587 -10.84 -5.88 -10.28
C LEU A 587 -11.07 -6.19 -11.77
N ASP A 588 -11.14 -5.18 -12.63
CA ASP A 588 -11.32 -5.37 -14.08
C ASP A 588 -10.08 -6.02 -14.72
N ARG A 589 -8.89 -5.79 -14.16
CA ARG A 589 -7.65 -6.48 -14.56
C ARG A 589 -7.51 -7.87 -13.93
N ILE A 590 -7.98 -8.04 -12.69
CA ILE A 590 -7.68 -9.21 -11.86
C ILE A 590 -8.69 -10.35 -12.02
N ILE A 591 -9.99 -10.06 -11.95
CA ILE A 591 -11.04 -11.09 -11.99
C ILE A 591 -10.98 -11.94 -13.29
N PRO A 592 -10.69 -11.38 -14.48
CA PRO A 592 -10.56 -12.18 -15.71
C PRO A 592 -9.48 -13.26 -15.67
N LEU A 593 -8.50 -13.20 -14.76
CA LEU A 593 -7.48 -14.25 -14.58
C LEU A 593 -8.08 -15.57 -14.05
N PHE A 594 -9.32 -15.54 -13.56
CA PHE A 594 -10.06 -16.69 -13.08
C PHE A 594 -11.18 -17.15 -14.03
N ALA A 595 -11.31 -16.58 -15.23
CA ALA A 595 -12.42 -16.90 -16.15
C ALA A 595 -12.48 -18.39 -16.58
N ASP A 596 -11.35 -19.09 -16.56
CA ASP A 596 -11.24 -20.52 -16.86
C ASP A 596 -11.33 -21.40 -15.60
N TYR A 597 -11.48 -20.81 -14.42
CA TYR A 597 -11.62 -21.54 -13.16
C TYR A 597 -12.96 -22.28 -13.10
N ARG A 598 -12.92 -23.50 -12.57
CA ARG A 598 -14.10 -24.39 -12.44
C ARG A 598 -14.26 -24.96 -11.03
N GLY A 599 -13.45 -24.48 -10.08
CA GLY A 599 -13.59 -24.87 -8.68
C GLY A 599 -14.68 -24.07 -7.97
N THR A 600 -14.73 -24.19 -6.65
CA THR A 600 -15.66 -23.42 -5.82
C THR A 600 -15.06 -22.06 -5.47
N TRP A 601 -15.90 -21.04 -5.34
CA TRP A 601 -15.51 -19.72 -4.84
C TRP A 601 -16.66 -19.08 -4.06
N MET A 602 -16.35 -18.11 -3.20
CA MET A 602 -17.35 -17.37 -2.43
C MET A 602 -16.91 -15.96 -2.09
N PRO A 603 -17.86 -15.03 -1.87
CA PRO A 603 -17.53 -13.71 -1.38
C PRO A 603 -17.23 -13.74 0.12
N GLU A 604 -15.99 -13.43 0.52
CA GLU A 604 -15.59 -13.30 1.93
C GLU A 604 -15.62 -11.84 2.37
N ILE A 605 -16.82 -11.26 2.35
CA ILE A 605 -16.99 -9.88 2.82
C ILE A 605 -17.01 -9.86 4.34
N TRP A 606 -16.19 -9.00 4.92
CA TRP A 606 -16.21 -8.75 6.35
C TRP A 606 -17.60 -8.29 6.77
N ARG A 607 -18.20 -9.01 7.73
CA ARG A 607 -19.60 -8.86 8.17
C ARG A 607 -20.65 -9.09 7.07
N GLY A 608 -20.30 -9.81 6.00
CA GLY A 608 -21.22 -10.07 4.89
C GLY A 608 -22.46 -10.88 5.26
N HIS A 609 -22.38 -11.69 6.33
CA HIS A 609 -23.47 -12.50 6.88
C HIS A 609 -24.59 -11.69 7.55
N LEU A 610 -24.31 -10.45 7.96
CA LEU A 610 -25.32 -9.61 8.61
C LEU A 610 -26.49 -9.32 7.68
N ASP A 611 -27.65 -9.04 8.28
CA ASP A 611 -28.90 -8.75 7.57
C ASP A 611 -29.26 -9.85 6.54
N ASN A 612 -29.14 -11.12 6.96
CA ASN A 612 -29.34 -12.31 6.11
C ASN A 612 -28.44 -12.33 4.87
N GLY A 613 -27.14 -12.08 5.04
CA GLY A 613 -26.17 -12.22 3.95
C GLY A 613 -26.13 -11.03 2.99
N ALA A 614 -26.73 -9.88 3.32
CA ALA A 614 -26.86 -8.75 2.40
C ALA A 614 -25.53 -8.28 1.78
N GLY A 615 -24.44 -8.35 2.55
CA GLY A 615 -23.10 -8.03 2.05
C GLY A 615 -22.61 -9.05 1.02
N PHE A 616 -22.87 -10.34 1.22
CA PHE A 616 -22.57 -11.39 0.24
C PHE A 616 -23.41 -11.24 -1.03
N ILE A 617 -24.71 -10.96 -0.90
CA ILE A 617 -25.59 -10.73 -2.06
C ILE A 617 -25.12 -9.55 -2.89
N THR A 618 -24.73 -8.44 -2.23
CA THR A 618 -24.16 -7.27 -2.90
C THR A 618 -22.87 -7.63 -3.65
N ALA A 619 -21.99 -8.42 -3.04
CA ALA A 619 -20.76 -8.88 -3.68
C ALA A 619 -21.05 -9.72 -4.92
N LEU A 620 -21.97 -10.68 -4.83
CA LEU A 620 -22.39 -11.51 -5.97
C LEU A 620 -22.94 -10.65 -7.12
N GLN A 621 -23.81 -9.68 -6.81
CA GLN A 621 -24.34 -8.76 -7.82
C GLN A 621 -23.24 -7.95 -8.52
N ARG A 622 -22.24 -7.48 -7.77
CA ARG A 622 -21.10 -6.73 -8.32
C ARG A 622 -20.15 -7.62 -9.14
N LEU A 623 -19.97 -8.88 -8.75
CA LEU A 623 -19.14 -9.85 -9.46
C LEU A 623 -19.81 -10.40 -10.73
N ASN A 624 -21.15 -10.34 -10.83
CA ASN A 624 -21.91 -10.88 -11.96
C ASN A 624 -21.46 -10.34 -13.34
N LYS A 625 -20.96 -9.10 -13.40
CA LYS A 625 -20.48 -8.50 -14.66
C LYS A 625 -19.26 -9.21 -15.27
N TYR A 626 -18.55 -10.03 -14.50
CA TYR A 626 -17.34 -10.74 -14.96
C TYR A 626 -17.62 -12.15 -15.49
N GLU A 627 -18.87 -12.65 -15.38
CA GLU A 627 -19.27 -13.99 -15.83
C GLU A 627 -18.33 -15.12 -15.36
N LEU A 628 -17.89 -15.04 -14.10
CA LEU A 628 -17.02 -16.01 -13.41
C LEU A 628 -17.56 -17.44 -13.49
#